data_AF-A0A3D3X6I5-F1
#
_entry.id   AF-A0A3D3X6I5-F1
#
_cell.length_a   1.000
_cell.length_b   1.000
_cell.length_c   1.000
_cell.angle_alpha   90.00
_cell.angle_beta   90.00
_cell.angle_gamma   90.00
#
_symmetry.space_group_name_H-M   'P 1'
#
loop_
_entity.id
_entity.type
_entity.pdbx_description
1 polymer ?
#
loop_
_entity_poly.entity_id
_entity_poly.type
_entity_poly.pdbx_seq_one_letter_code
_entity_poly.pdbx_strand_id
1 'polypeptide(L)'
;MKNWRLIEDPPQSGPFNMAVDFQLLEQFKPGKTPIFRLYSWQRPTLSLGRNEKIDEGINLDSCRKQRIPLIRRMTGGKAVLHHSDLTYAIIGELGDL
;
A
#
# COMPACT_ATOMS: atom_id res chain seq x y z
N MET A 1 -25.42 -12.48 1.88
CA MET A 1 -24.01 -12.20 2.20
C MET A 1 -23.22 -12.21 0.89
N LYS A 2 -22.46 -11.15 0.59
CA LYS A 2 -21.59 -11.12 -0.60
C LYS A 2 -20.33 -11.91 -0.25
N ASN A 3 -19.87 -12.80 -1.13
CA ASN A 3 -18.58 -13.47 -0.94
C ASN A 3 -17.46 -12.46 -1.20
N TRP A 4 -16.36 -12.55 -0.44
CA TRP A 4 -15.18 -11.71 -0.61
C TRP A 4 -14.00 -12.59 -0.98
N ARG A 5 -13.13 -12.10 -1.85
CA ARG A 5 -11.84 -12.74 -2.14
C ARG A 5 -10.82 -12.25 -1.13
N LEU A 6 -10.39 -13.14 -0.23
CA LEU A 6 -9.25 -12.88 0.65
C LEU A 6 -7.94 -13.17 -0.10
N ILE A 7 -6.98 -12.26 0.01
CA ILE A 7 -5.59 -12.43 -0.45
C ILE A 7 -4.68 -12.18 0.75
N GLU A 8 -3.87 -13.16 1.10
CA GLU A 8 -2.86 -13.06 2.17
C GLU A 8 -1.48 -13.20 1.54
N ASP A 9 -0.77 -12.07 1.41
CA ASP A 9 0.58 -12.09 0.89
C ASP A 9 1.60 -12.21 2.03
N PRO A 10 2.72 -12.94 1.81
CA PRO A 10 3.86 -12.85 2.72
C PRO A 10 4.43 -11.42 2.71
N PRO A 11 5.34 -11.07 3.64
CA PRO A 11 6.03 -9.79 3.59
C PRO A 11 6.77 -9.58 2.26
N GLN A 12 6.46 -8.48 1.57
CA GLN A 12 7.01 -8.16 0.26
C GLN A 12 7.68 -6.79 0.24
N SER A 13 8.44 -6.53 -0.83
CA SER A 13 9.04 -5.21 -1.03
C SER A 13 7.98 -4.13 -1.23
N GLY A 14 8.27 -2.90 -0.81
CA GLY A 14 7.36 -1.77 -1.00
C GLY A 14 6.88 -1.58 -2.45
N PRO A 15 7.77 -1.56 -3.46
CA PRO A 15 7.36 -1.47 -4.86
C PRO A 15 6.43 -2.61 -5.30
N PHE A 16 6.68 -3.84 -4.84
CA PHE A 16 5.81 -4.98 -5.14
C PHE A 16 4.41 -4.78 -4.54
N ASN A 17 4.33 -4.40 -3.27
CA ASN A 17 3.04 -4.16 -2.60
C ASN A 17 2.21 -3.09 -3.32
N MET A 18 2.85 -2.00 -3.76
CA MET A 18 2.17 -0.94 -4.53
C MET A 18 1.73 -1.42 -5.91
N ALA A 19 2.54 -2.22 -6.59
CA ALA A 19 2.20 -2.76 -7.90
C ALA A 19 1.01 -3.72 -7.83
N VAL A 20 0.94 -4.58 -6.81
CA VAL A 20 -0.19 -5.48 -6.59
C VAL A 20 -1.46 -4.69 -6.29
N ASP A 21 -1.43 -3.72 -5.37
CA ASP A 21 -2.60 -2.89 -5.04
C ASP A 21 -3.10 -2.14 -6.29
N PHE A 22 -2.19 -1.55 -7.07
CA PHE A 22 -2.53 -0.88 -8.33
C PHE A 22 -3.16 -1.83 -9.34
N GLN A 23 -2.56 -2.99 -9.55
CA GLN A 23 -3.06 -3.96 -10.52
C GLN A 23 -4.41 -4.55 -10.13
N LEU A 24 -4.62 -4.81 -8.83
CA LEU A 24 -5.92 -5.27 -8.33
C LEU A 24 -7.00 -4.22 -8.55
N LEU A 25 -6.69 -2.93 -8.35
CA LEU A 25 -7.63 -1.85 -8.63
C LEU A 25 -7.92 -1.72 -10.13
N GLU A 26 -6.89 -1.68 -10.98
CA GLU A 26 -7.03 -1.52 -12.43
C GLU A 26 -7.82 -2.67 -13.08
N GLN A 27 -7.69 -3.88 -12.55
CA GLN A 27 -8.40 -5.06 -13.06
C GLN A 27 -9.81 -5.21 -12.47
N PHE A 28 -10.14 -4.49 -11.40
CA PHE A 28 -11.45 -4.58 -10.77
C PHE A 28 -12.51 -4.01 -11.70
N LYS A 29 -13.63 -4.74 -11.84
CA LYS A 29 -14.77 -4.34 -12.67
C LYS A 29 -16.04 -4.28 -11.81
N PRO A 30 -16.97 -3.36 -12.11
CA PRO A 30 -18.28 -3.32 -11.49
C PRO A 30 -18.98 -4.69 -11.46
N GLY A 31 -19.65 -5.02 -10.36
CA GLY A 31 -20.31 -6.31 -10.16
C GLY A 31 -19.37 -7.50 -9.91
N LYS A 32 -18.05 -7.30 -9.79
CA LYS A 32 -17.11 -8.36 -9.35
C LYS A 32 -17.11 -8.52 -7.84
N THR A 33 -16.59 -9.66 -7.40
CA THR A 33 -16.36 -9.97 -5.98
C THR A 33 -15.34 -8.98 -5.39
N PRO A 34 -15.67 -8.25 -4.31
CA PRO A 34 -14.71 -7.38 -3.65
C PRO A 34 -13.53 -8.19 -3.10
N ILE A 35 -12.38 -7.53 -3.01
CA ILE A 35 -11.11 -8.13 -2.60
C ILE A 35 -10.69 -7.50 -1.29
N PHE A 36 -10.37 -8.35 -0.31
CA PHE A 36 -9.68 -7.94 0.91
C PHE A 36 -8.27 -8.53 0.88
N ARG A 37 -7.27 -7.66 0.88
CA ARG A 37 -5.86 -8.04 0.84
C ARG A 37 -5.19 -7.68 2.16
N LEU A 38 -4.43 -8.62 2.70
CA LEU A 38 -3.57 -8.46 3.88
C LEU A 38 -2.11 -8.67 3.49
N TYR A 39 -1.23 -7.79 3.93
CA TYR A 39 0.20 -7.91 3.68
C TYR A 39 1.04 -7.16 4.72
N SER A 40 2.32 -7.54 4.78
CA SER A 40 3.34 -6.84 5.57
C SER A 40 4.52 -6.43 4.69
N TRP A 41 5.50 -5.77 5.29
CA TRP A 41 6.63 -5.18 4.60
C TRP A 41 7.90 -5.99 4.86
N GLN A 42 8.59 -6.38 3.79
CA GLN A 42 9.84 -7.15 3.87
C GLN A 42 10.93 -6.43 4.67
N ARG A 43 10.90 -5.09 4.69
CA ARG A 43 11.84 -4.22 5.41
C ARG A 43 11.20 -2.88 5.71
N PRO A 44 11.75 -2.08 6.66
CA PRO A 44 11.33 -0.71 6.86
C PRO A 44 11.21 0.05 5.54
N THR A 45 10.05 0.65 5.27
CA THR A 45 9.76 1.33 4.00
C THR A 45 8.95 2.60 4.25
N LEU A 46 9.38 3.73 3.70
CA LEU A 46 8.65 4.99 3.79
C LEU A 46 7.77 5.16 2.55
N SER A 47 6.44 5.16 2.74
CA SER A 47 5.48 5.41 1.67
C SER A 47 4.95 6.84 1.73
N LEU A 48 5.13 7.59 0.64
CA LEU A 48 4.59 8.95 0.48
C LEU A 48 3.20 8.91 -0.13
N GLY A 49 2.30 9.77 0.35
CA GLY A 49 1.01 9.97 -0.31
C GLY A 49 1.18 10.44 -1.75
N ARG A 50 0.20 10.13 -2.62
CA ARG A 50 0.25 10.42 -4.06
C ARG A 50 0.73 11.83 -4.38
N ASN A 51 0.14 12.83 -3.73
CA ASN A 51 0.43 14.24 -3.97
C ASN A 51 1.29 14.88 -2.87
N GLU A 52 1.84 14.08 -1.97
CA GLU A 52 2.68 14.59 -0.89
C GLU A 52 4.04 15.04 -1.43
N LYS A 53 4.39 16.29 -1.13
CA LYS A 53 5.72 16.84 -1.39
C LYS A 53 6.67 16.35 -0.30
N ILE A 54 7.92 16.16 -0.68
CA ILE A 54 8.98 15.95 0.30
C ILE A 54 9.28 17.31 0.92
N ASP A 55 9.08 17.42 2.23
CA ASP A 55 9.34 18.62 3.03
C ASP A 55 10.30 18.30 4.19
N GLU A 56 10.52 19.27 5.07
CA GLU A 56 11.45 19.16 6.21
C GLU A 56 11.08 18.04 7.20
N GLY A 57 9.83 17.54 7.18
CA GLY A 57 9.40 16.40 7.98
C GLY A 57 9.97 15.07 7.50
N ILE A 58 10.56 15.01 6.30
CA ILE A 58 11.13 13.78 5.71
C ILE A 58 12.64 13.88 5.65
N ASN A 59 13.31 13.17 6.57
CA ASN A 59 14.77 13.09 6.59
C ASN A 59 15.31 12.08 5.56
N LEU A 60 15.56 12.54 4.34
CA LEU A 60 16.09 11.72 3.24
C LEU A 60 17.46 11.13 3.53
N ASP A 61 18.33 11.86 4.23
CA ASP A 61 19.68 11.38 4.55
C ASP A 61 19.63 10.20 5.53
N SER A 62 18.74 10.27 6.52
CA SER A 62 18.47 9.15 7.42
C SER A 62 17.94 7.93 6.66
N CYS A 63 16.98 8.14 5.74
CA CYS A 63 16.45 7.06 4.91
C CYS A 63 17.56 6.39 4.08
N ARG A 64 18.44 7.18 3.47
CA ARG A 64 19.59 6.67 2.69
C ARG A 64 20.57 5.89 3.57
N LYS A 65 20.98 6.46 4.71
CA LYS A 65 21.91 5.82 5.67
C LYS A 65 21.36 4.48 6.18
N GLN A 66 20.07 4.42 6.47
CA GLN A 66 19.38 3.23 6.98
C GLN A 66 18.89 2.29 5.86
N ARG A 67 19.10 2.63 4.59
CA ARG A 67 18.63 1.86 3.41
C ARG A 67 17.12 1.64 3.40
N ILE A 68 16.36 2.61 3.91
CA ILE A 68 14.89 2.63 3.90
C ILE A 68 14.44 3.07 2.51
N PRO A 69 13.74 2.22 1.73
CA PRO A 69 13.20 2.61 0.45
C PRO A 69 12.15 3.70 0.62
N LEU A 70 12.20 4.69 -0.26
CA LEU A 70 11.17 5.72 -0.40
C LEU A 70 10.30 5.37 -1.61
N ILE A 71 9.01 5.18 -1.39
CA ILE A 71 8.04 4.88 -2.44
C ILE A 71 6.87 5.87 -2.42
N ARG A 72 6.07 5.88 -3.48
CA ARG A 72 4.85 6.70 -3.57
C ARG A 72 3.65 5.80 -3.81
N ARG A 73 2.63 5.92 -2.96
CA ARG A 73 1.38 5.17 -3.12
C ARG A 73 0.42 5.91 -4.05
N MET A 74 -0.49 5.16 -4.66
CA MET A 74 -1.50 5.68 -5.58
C MET A 74 -2.64 6.45 -4.89
N THR A 75 -2.73 6.36 -3.55
CA THR A 75 -3.73 7.02 -2.71
C THR A 75 -3.17 8.28 -2.05
N GLY A 76 -4.06 9.17 -1.59
CA GLY A 76 -3.69 10.39 -0.87
C GLY A 76 -3.18 10.15 0.56
N GLY A 77 -3.15 11.22 1.37
CA GLY A 77 -2.68 11.19 2.75
C GLY A 77 -1.20 11.57 2.91
N LYS A 78 -0.67 11.35 4.11
CA LYS A 78 0.70 11.70 4.52
C LYS A 78 1.64 10.50 4.58
N ALA A 79 2.93 10.75 4.75
CA ALA A 79 3.96 9.74 4.75
C ALA A 79 3.75 8.74 5.90
N VAL A 80 3.99 7.45 5.63
CA VAL A 80 3.93 6.38 6.64
C VAL A 80 5.22 5.58 6.56
N LEU A 81 5.90 5.45 7.70
CA LEU A 81 7.02 4.52 7.87
C LEU A 81 6.46 3.17 8.28
N HIS A 82 6.49 2.23 7.35
CA HIS A 82 6.09 0.84 7.58
C HIS A 82 7.27 0.04 8.14
N HIS A 83 7.02 -0.84 9.10
CA HIS A 83 8.01 -1.75 9.66
C HIS A 83 7.34 -3.04 10.14
N SER A 84 6.83 -3.05 11.37
CA SER A 84 6.18 -4.22 12.00
C SER A 84 4.66 -4.13 11.98
N ASP A 85 4.12 -3.38 11.02
CA ASP A 85 2.69 -3.17 10.83
C ASP A 85 2.08 -4.21 9.89
N LEU A 86 0.81 -4.54 10.16
CA LEU A 86 -0.06 -5.22 9.22
C LEU A 86 -0.75 -4.17 8.36
N THR A 87 -0.58 -4.27 7.04
CA THR A 87 -1.26 -3.40 6.08
C THR A 87 -2.39 -4.17 5.41
N TYR A 88 -3.49 -3.46 5.14
CA TYR A 88 -4.60 -4.02 4.40
C TYR A 88 -5.03 -3.09 3.26
N ALA A 89 -5.62 -3.69 2.24
CA ALA A 89 -6.29 -2.99 1.15
C ALA A 89 -7.65 -3.62 0.88
N ILE A 90 -8.65 -2.79 0.59
CA ILE A 90 -9.95 -3.23 0.11
C ILE A 90 -10.15 -2.66 -1.29
N ILE A 91 -10.51 -3.55 -2.22
CA ILE A 91 -10.82 -3.19 -3.60
C ILE A 91 -12.26 -3.64 -3.87
N GLY A 92 -13.14 -2.68 -4.15
CA GLY A 92 -14.58 -2.91 -4.29
C GLY A 92 -15.30 -1.69 -4.85
N GLU A 93 -16.59 -1.86 -5.14
CA GLU A 93 -17.47 -0.72 -5.45
C GLU A 93 -17.79 0.03 -4.15
N LEU A 94 -18.20 1.31 -4.25
CA LEU A 94 -18.52 2.08 -3.06
C LEU A 94 -19.67 1.46 -2.24
N GLY A 95 -20.60 0.76 -2.88
CA GLY A 95 -21.68 0.05 -2.21
C GLY A 95 -21.26 -1.28 -1.54
N ASP A 96 -20.00 -1.71 -1.71
CA ASP A 96 -19.44 -2.88 -1.03
C ASP A 96 -18.77 -2.53 0.30
N LEU A 97 -18.54 -1.24 0.56
CA LEU A 97 -17.86 -0.69 1.74
C LEU A 97 -18.88 -0.15 2.74
#